data_AF-A0A2U3BDL8-F1
#
_entry.id   AF-A0A2U3BDL8-F1
#
_cell.length_a   1.000
_cell.length_b   1.000
_cell.length_c   1.000
_cell.angle_alpha   90.00
_cell.angle_beta   90.00
_cell.angle_gamma   90.00
#
_symmetry.space_group_name_H-M   'P 1'
#
loop_
_entity.id
_entity.type
_entity.pdbx_description
1 polymer ?
#
loop_
_entity_poly.entity_id
_entity_poly.type
_entity_poly.pdbx_seq_one_letter_code
_entity_poly.pdbx_strand_id
1 'polypeptide(L)'
;MNSLYQILLNHFGTEAKVARVFNIGRAQHFQKHVPERVALLCHLDPTIPYTYHPSHYGKNYEGLSLDLTTKKEVTTNENQTHQRAA
;
A
#
# COMPACT_ATOMS: atom_id res chain seq x y z
N MET A 1 17.60 -2.66 13.46
CA MET A 1 16.39 -2.62 12.62
C MET A 1 16.21 -4.01 12.04
N ASN A 2 15.09 -4.69 12.32
CA ASN A 2 14.82 -6.00 11.72
C ASN A 2 14.38 -5.79 10.27
N SER A 3 14.97 -6.55 9.34
CA SER A 3 14.51 -6.53 7.96
C SER A 3 13.10 -7.12 7.86
N LEU A 4 12.30 -6.72 6.86
CA LEU A 4 10.97 -7.30 6.65
C LEU A 4 11.03 -8.83 6.59
N TYR A 5 12.07 -9.39 5.97
CA TYR A 5 12.28 -10.84 5.93
C TYR A 5 12.42 -11.47 7.33
N GLN A 6 13.15 -10.84 8.25
CA GLN A 6 13.25 -11.33 9.64
C GLN A 6 11.91 -11.25 10.37
N ILE A 7 11.13 -10.19 10.14
CA ILE A 7 9.78 -10.06 10.70
C ILE A 7 8.90 -11.22 10.22
N LEU A 8 8.95 -11.54 8.93
CA LEU A 8 8.18 -12.65 8.36
C LEU A 8 8.62 -14.01 8.90
N LEU A 9 9.93 -14.23 9.08
CA LEU A 9 10.42 -15.45 9.69
C LEU A 9 10.00 -15.59 11.16
N ASN A 10 10.04 -14.50 11.93
CA ASN A 10 9.61 -14.52 13.31
C ASN A 10 8.10 -14.74 13.45
N HIS A 11 7.31 -14.17 12.53
CA HIS A 11 5.85 -14.28 12.55
C HIS A 11 5.34 -15.64 12.05
N PHE A 12 5.87 -16.13 10.93
CA PHE A 12 5.41 -17.37 10.29
C PHE A 12 6.25 -18.60 10.63
N GLY A 13 7.44 -18.41 11.21
CA GLY A 13 8.35 -19.45 11.69
C GLY A 13 9.30 -20.01 10.63
N THR A 14 8.82 -20.33 9.43
CA THR A 14 9.66 -20.94 8.37
C THR A 14 9.45 -20.29 7.01
N GLU A 15 10.49 -20.31 6.18
CA GLU A 15 10.43 -19.83 4.79
C GLU A 15 9.34 -20.53 3.97
N ALA A 16 9.14 -21.84 4.21
CA ALA A 16 8.11 -22.61 3.53
C ALA A 16 6.70 -22.14 3.89
N LYS A 17 6.47 -21.73 5.15
CA LYS A 17 5.19 -21.14 5.57
C LYS A 17 4.99 -19.76 4.96
N VAL A 18 6.02 -18.92 4.95
CA VAL A 18 5.98 -17.61 4.26
C VAL A 18 5.62 -17.81 2.78
N ALA A 19 6.28 -18.74 2.09
CA ALA A 19 6.02 -19.02 0.69
C ALA A 19 4.57 -19.45 0.42
N ARG A 20 4.01 -20.29 1.29
CA ARG A 20 2.60 -20.72 1.20
C ARG A 20 1.62 -19.57 1.44
N VAL A 21 1.84 -18.75 2.46
CA VAL A 21 0.94 -17.62 2.81
C VAL A 21 0.87 -16.61 1.67
N PHE A 22 2.00 -16.29 1.05
CA PHE A 22 2.05 -15.33 -0.06
C PHE A 22 1.84 -15.98 -1.44
N ASN A 23 1.57 -17.29 -1.50
CA ASN A 23 1.41 -18.08 -2.73
C ASN A 23 2.55 -17.85 -3.74
N ILE A 24 3.79 -18.00 -3.27
CA ILE A 24 5.03 -17.85 -4.05
C ILE A 24 5.82 -19.16 -4.02
N GLY A 25 6.66 -19.38 -5.04
CA GLY A 25 7.43 -20.61 -5.15
C GLY A 25 8.49 -20.79 -4.05
N ARG A 26 9.27 -19.75 -3.74
CA ARG A 26 10.33 -19.79 -2.73
C ARG A 26 10.52 -18.42 -2.07
N ALA A 27 10.64 -18.39 -0.74
CA ALA A 27 10.89 -17.18 0.04
C ALA A 27 12.39 -16.91 0.31
N GLN A 28 13.30 -17.82 -0.05
CA GLN A 28 14.74 -17.70 0.23
C GLN A 28 15.36 -16.40 -0.33
N HIS A 29 14.88 -15.93 -1.49
CA HIS A 29 15.37 -14.71 -2.13
C HIS A 29 15.05 -13.42 -1.34
N PHE A 30 14.14 -13.49 -0.37
CA PHE A 30 13.73 -12.33 0.43
C PHE A 30 14.83 -11.84 1.38
N GLN A 31 15.85 -12.66 1.62
CA GLN A 31 17.07 -12.26 2.33
C GLN A 31 17.75 -11.05 1.68
N LYS A 32 17.69 -10.95 0.35
CA LYS A 32 18.28 -9.83 -0.40
C LYS A 32 17.29 -8.67 -0.53
N HIS A 33 16.06 -8.98 -0.94
CA HIS A 33 15.01 -8.00 -1.13
C HIS A 33 13.64 -8.68 -1.13
N VAL A 34 12.75 -8.21 -0.27
CA VAL A 34 11.35 -8.66 -0.25
C VAL A 34 10.59 -7.91 -1.33
N PRO A 35 9.90 -8.57 -2.27
CA PRO A 35 9.13 -7.91 -3.32
C PRO A 35 8.10 -6.92 -2.78
N GLU A 36 7.88 -5.84 -3.53
CA GLU A 36 6.98 -4.75 -3.13
C GLU A 36 5.57 -5.24 -2.79
N ARG A 37 5.01 -6.15 -3.60
CA ARG A 37 3.68 -6.74 -3.37
C ARG A 37 3.57 -7.36 -1.98
N VAL A 38 4.61 -8.07 -1.53
CA VAL A 38 4.62 -8.70 -0.21
C VAL A 38 4.72 -7.65 0.89
N ALA A 39 5.58 -6.65 0.72
CA ALA A 39 5.71 -5.55 1.66
C ALA A 39 4.41 -4.76 1.84
N LEU A 40 3.68 -4.49 0.75
CA LEU A 40 2.37 -3.86 0.81
C LEU A 40 1.35 -4.72 1.55
N LEU A 41 1.29 -6.02 1.27
CA LEU A 41 0.41 -6.94 2.02
C LEU A 41 0.74 -6.94 3.51
N CYS A 42 2.01 -6.91 3.87
CA CYS A 42 2.45 -6.83 5.26
C CYS A 42 2.10 -5.51 5.94
N HIS A 43 2.06 -4.41 5.17
CA HIS A 43 1.64 -3.11 5.69
C HIS A 43 0.13 -3.02 5.94
N LEU A 44 -0.66 -3.75 5.14
CA LEU A 44 -2.12 -3.80 5.29
C LEU A 44 -2.56 -4.73 6.43
N ASP A 45 -1.71 -5.68 6.83
CA ASP A 45 -2.00 -6.62 7.91
C ASP A 45 -1.49 -6.07 9.26
N PRO A 46 -2.39 -5.67 10.19
CA PRO A 46 -1.99 -5.10 11.47
C PRO A 46 -1.29 -6.09 12.40
N THR A 47 -1.35 -7.40 12.11
CA THR A 47 -0.67 -8.43 12.91
C THR A 47 0.84 -8.46 12.64
N ILE A 48 1.26 -7.93 11.49
CA ILE A 48 2.67 -7.89 11.10
C ILE A 48 3.21 -6.49 11.40
N PRO A 49 4.23 -6.35 12.28
CA PRO A 49 4.77 -5.05 12.67
C PRO A 49 5.68 -4.46 11.57
N TYR A 50 5.10 -4.15 10.41
CA TYR A 50 5.79 -3.61 9.25
C TYR A 50 5.07 -2.38 8.68
N THR A 51 5.82 -1.30 8.48
CA THR A 51 5.34 -0.12 7.76
C THR A 51 6.01 -0.06 6.41
N TYR A 52 5.21 -0.06 5.34
CA TYR A 52 5.72 0.11 3.99
C TYR A 52 6.34 1.50 3.86
N HIS A 53 7.55 1.55 3.33
CA HIS A 53 8.21 2.80 3.01
C HIS A 53 8.57 2.79 1.52
N PRO A 54 8.00 3.70 0.72
CA PRO A 54 8.11 3.58 -0.72
C PRO A 54 9.51 3.78 -1.31
N SER A 55 10.36 4.56 -0.65
CA SER A 55 11.75 4.78 -1.10
C SER A 55 12.57 3.48 -1.12
N HIS A 56 12.21 2.48 -0.29
CA HIS A 56 12.84 1.16 -0.31
C HIS A 56 12.58 0.38 -1.61
N TYR A 57 11.58 0.82 -2.39
CA TYR A 57 11.11 0.22 -3.62
C TYR A 57 11.31 1.14 -4.84
N GLY A 58 12.11 2.20 -4.71
CA GLY A 58 12.37 3.16 -5.78
C GLY A 58 11.19 4.05 -6.13
N LYS A 59 10.16 4.13 -5.26
CA LYS A 59 9.04 5.05 -5.43
C LYS A 59 9.34 6.35 -4.72
N ASN A 60 9.74 7.37 -5.48
CA ASN A 60 9.87 8.73 -4.98
C ASN A 60 8.57 9.48 -5.24
N TYR A 61 7.99 10.06 -4.19
CA TYR A 61 6.76 10.86 -4.25
C TYR A 61 7.05 12.34 -4.47
N GLU A 62 8.33 12.67 -4.73
CA GLU A 62 8.75 14.03 -5.08
C GLU A 62 8.01 14.46 -6.35
N GLY A 63 6.94 15.24 -6.17
CA GLY A 63 6.06 15.72 -7.25
C GLY A 63 4.57 15.54 -6.98
N LEU A 64 4.17 14.68 -6.03
CA LEU A 64 2.77 14.52 -5.60
C LEU A 64 2.55 15.25 -4.27
N SER A 65 2.44 16.58 -4.32
CA SER A 65 2.02 17.37 -3.17
C SER A 65 0.51 17.59 -3.24
N LEU A 66 -0.21 17.15 -2.21
CA LEU A 66 -1.62 17.49 -2.04
C LEU A 66 -1.68 18.88 -1.38
N ASP A 67 -1.87 19.91 -2.21
CA ASP A 67 -2.14 21.25 -1.70
C ASP A 67 -3.59 21.34 -1.20
N LEU A 68 -3.76 21.13 0.11
CA LEU A 68 -5.05 21.23 0.79
C LEU A 68 -5.55 22.69 0.92
N THR A 69 -4.76 23.68 0.51
CA THR A 69 -5.14 25.10 0.66
C THR A 69 -6.10 25.57 -0.42
N THR A 70 -6.21 24.87 -1.55
CA THR A 70 -7.15 25.20 -2.62
C THR A 70 -8.45 24.41 -2.48
N LYS A 71 -9.45 25.03 -1.82
CA LYS A 71 -10.86 24.58 -1.95
C LYS A 71 -11.30 24.77 -3.41
N LYS A 72 -11.19 23.74 -4.24
CA LYS A 72 -11.95 23.70 -5.50
C LYS A 72 -13.41 23.44 -5.15
N GLU A 73 -14.21 24.51 -5.11
CA GLU A 73 -15.66 24.38 -5.08
C GLU A 73 -16.08 23.62 -6.35
N VAL A 74 -16.60 22.42 -6.17
CA VAL A 74 -17.18 21.63 -7.25
C VAL A 74 -18.57 22.20 -7.50
N THR A 75 -18.71 23.07 -8.50
CA THR A 75 -20.02 23.49 -9.01
C THR A 75 -20.58 22.38 -9.89
N THR A 76 -21.49 21.58 -9.33
CA THR A 76 -22.32 20.66 -10.11
C THR A 76 -23.35 21.47 -10.87
N ASN A 77 -23.31 21.47 -12.21
CA ASN A 77 -24.32 22.12 -13.04
C ASN A 77 -25.61 21.29 -13.04
N GLU A 78 -26.49 21.53 -12.07
CA GLU A 78 -27.88 21.07 -12.11
C GLU A 78 -28.69 22.04 -13.00
N ASN A 79 -28.89 21.68 -14.27
CA ASN A 79 -29.79 22.43 -15.16
C ASN A 79 -31.25 22.27 -14.69
N GLN A 80 -31.81 23.33 -14.11
CA GLN A 80 -33.25 23.46 -13.84
C GLN A 80 -34.02 23.74 -15.13
N THR A 81 -35.05 22.94 -15.45
CA THR A 81 -36.15 23.42 -16.30
C THR A 81 -37.46 22.72 -15.96
N HIS A 82 -38.25 23.30 -15.05
CA HIS A 82 -39.71 23.22 -15.11
C HIS A 82 -40.30 24.56 -14.63
N GLN A 83 -40.55 25.47 -15.59
CA GLN A 83 -41.34 26.67 -15.34
C GLN A 83 -42.82 26.35 -15.58
N ARG A 84 -43.56 26.37 -14.47
CA ARG A 84 -44.90 26.92 -14.22
C ARG A 84 -46.03 26.69 -15.23
N ALA A 85 -47.07 26.04 -14.69
CA ALA A 85 -48.47 26.18 -15.06
C ALA A 85 -48.93 27.64 -15.16
N ALA A 86 -49.80 27.91 -16.15
CA ALA A 86 -50.77 29.00 -16.19
C ALA A 86 -52.05 28.46 -16.83
#